data_AF-A0A2V6AYS8-F1
#
_entry.id   AF-A0A2V6AYS8-F1
#
_cell.length_a   1.000
_cell.length_b   1.000
_cell.length_c   1.000
_cell.angle_alpha   90.00
_cell.angle_beta   90.00
_cell.angle_gamma   90.00
#
_symmetry.space_group_name_H-M   'P 1'
#
loop_
_entity.id
_entity.type
_entity.pdbx_description
1 polymer ?
#
loop_
_entity_poly.entity_id
_entity_poly.type
_entity_poly.pdbx_seq_one_letter_code
_entity_poly.pdbx_strand_id
1 'polypeptide(L)'
;MRERRRSLFARNIHFRNAREQAFQNAHPDFRHRSERVGDRTCAGIYSSAIEKDVSQARLKRFFVKRDGLYQIDRNVRDICTFARQNIAADPPFSRLDMISCRNVLIYLSPDLHKRCIPHFHYALNPGGLLILGPAESVGLYDELFKLVDKKNKIYTKEAATVPRPIQFIPRRGLELAHFGPRPVAGLGLNFDADLLKVADRIILSTYAPAAVVVDDKMQVHQFRGRTDLFLEHMPGPATFNLIQLARTNLVPDLRATIRRSIKTGKPARAERAKVTLRGKSYEINIQVVPFKIPGSDKPWFLVIFDETTSRSKPERFLQSLGKTGVQREITELRRELAVSKESLQATIEEQEASNEELKASNEEVESSNEELQSTNEELETAKEELQSTNEELTTLNEELSNRNLEMMQLTNELNNLLASTQMPIVMVDNALTVRRATPAARGAFNILPTDVGRPLSELRPNIDVPDMEKILRDVIETLGTRERRLTDKEGRQYSLRVRPYRTTDNKIDGAVITLVDIDGEKEADADKRNRKDGSSRK
;
A
#
# COMPACT_ATOMS: atom_id res chain seq x y z
N MET A 1 42.86 -5.53 -32.77
CA MET A 1 42.75 -4.68 -31.56
C MET A 1 41.47 -3.83 -31.48
N ARG A 2 40.39 -4.22 -32.16
CA ARG A 2 39.05 -3.60 -32.06
C ARG A 2 38.04 -4.67 -31.63
N GLU A 3 38.08 -5.14 -30.38
CA GLU A 3 37.08 -6.16 -29.94
C GLU A 3 36.91 -6.36 -28.43
N ARG A 4 37.36 -5.45 -27.56
CA ARG A 4 37.26 -5.62 -26.09
C ARG A 4 36.65 -4.43 -25.33
N ARG A 5 35.71 -3.68 -25.93
CA ARG A 5 34.98 -2.58 -25.23
C ARG A 5 33.46 -2.59 -25.45
N ARG A 6 32.83 -3.76 -25.44
CA ARG A 6 31.36 -3.90 -25.44
C ARG A 6 30.91 -5.00 -24.48
N SER A 7 30.95 -4.76 -23.17
CA SER A 7 30.26 -5.62 -22.20
C SER A 7 30.00 -4.90 -20.86
N LEU A 8 29.26 -3.82 -20.91
CA LEU A 8 28.63 -3.20 -19.72
C LEU A 8 27.26 -2.70 -20.19
N PHE A 9 26.41 -3.62 -20.62
CA PHE A 9 24.99 -3.33 -20.82
C PHE A 9 24.30 -3.50 -19.46
N ALA A 10 24.17 -2.40 -18.72
CA ALA A 10 23.20 -2.33 -17.64
C ALA A 10 21.81 -2.46 -18.29
N ARG A 11 21.22 -3.67 -18.24
CA ARG A 11 19.80 -3.83 -18.57
C ARG A 11 19.01 -3.26 -17.40
N ASN A 12 18.58 -2.01 -17.53
CA ASN A 12 17.62 -1.43 -16.59
C ASN A 12 16.24 -2.02 -16.90
N ILE A 13 15.83 -2.99 -16.07
CA ILE A 13 14.46 -3.47 -16.06
C ILE A 13 13.69 -2.58 -15.08
N HIS A 14 12.87 -1.69 -15.62
CA HIS A 14 12.00 -0.84 -14.81
C HIS A 14 10.68 -1.58 -14.53
N PHE A 15 10.52 -2.02 -13.29
CA PHE A 15 9.25 -2.54 -12.79
C PHE A 15 8.32 -1.39 -12.46
N ARG A 16 7.09 -1.49 -12.97
CA ARG A 16 6.13 -0.42 -12.80
C ARG A 16 5.34 -0.56 -11.50
N ASN A 17 5.40 0.50 -10.70
CA ASN A 17 4.46 0.97 -9.66
C ASN A 17 3.58 -0.07 -8.98
N ALA A 18 3.98 -0.48 -7.77
CA ALA A 18 3.06 -1.10 -6.80
C ALA A 18 2.01 -0.14 -6.21
N ARG A 19 2.03 1.14 -6.60
CA ARG A 19 0.91 2.06 -6.33
C ARG A 19 -0.40 1.64 -7.03
N GLU A 20 -0.31 0.80 -8.06
CA GLU A 20 -1.48 0.19 -8.74
C GLU A 20 -1.93 -1.15 -8.12
N GLN A 21 -1.07 -1.86 -7.39
CA GLN A 21 -1.41 -3.18 -6.82
C GLN A 21 -2.25 -3.07 -5.52
N ALA A 22 -2.15 -1.97 -4.78
CA ALA A 22 -2.97 -1.74 -3.58
C ALA A 22 -4.46 -1.52 -3.89
N PHE A 23 -4.79 -1.11 -5.12
CA PHE A 23 -6.16 -0.79 -5.55
C PHE A 23 -6.81 -1.85 -6.45
N GLN A 24 -6.12 -2.97 -6.72
CA GLN A 24 -6.64 -4.05 -7.57
C GLN A 24 -7.83 -4.84 -6.96
N ASN A 25 -8.14 -4.61 -5.67
CA ASN A 25 -9.26 -5.24 -4.99
C ASN A 25 -10.57 -4.43 -5.08
N ALA A 26 -10.59 -3.27 -5.76
CA ALA A 26 -11.78 -2.44 -5.88
C ALA A 26 -12.05 -2.05 -7.36
N HIS A 27 -13.09 -2.64 -7.94
CA HIS A 27 -13.80 -2.23 -9.16
C HIS A 27 -13.17 -2.54 -10.56
N PRO A 28 -13.93 -3.12 -11.51
CA PRO A 28 -13.46 -3.49 -12.86
C PRO A 28 -13.17 -2.33 -13.83
N ASP A 29 -13.61 -1.10 -13.52
CA ASP A 29 -13.42 0.09 -14.38
C ASP A 29 -11.95 0.59 -14.48
N PHE A 30 -11.07 0.18 -13.56
CA PHE A 30 -9.68 0.66 -13.52
C PHE A 30 -8.71 -0.08 -14.46
N ARG A 31 -9.10 -1.23 -15.05
CA ARG A 31 -8.25 -1.95 -16.02
C ARG A 31 -7.88 -1.08 -17.23
N HIS A 32 -8.80 -0.24 -17.69
CA HIS A 32 -8.58 0.67 -18.82
C HIS A 32 -7.69 1.88 -18.51
N ARG A 33 -7.43 2.22 -17.23
CA ARG A 33 -6.50 3.31 -16.87
C ARG A 33 -5.05 2.85 -16.81
N SER A 34 -4.78 1.61 -16.37
CA SER A 34 -3.42 1.04 -16.33
C SER A 34 -2.81 0.89 -17.74
N GLU A 35 -3.63 0.59 -18.75
CA GLU A 35 -3.24 0.58 -20.17
C GLU A 35 -2.72 1.95 -20.63
N ARG A 36 -3.42 3.05 -20.31
CA ARG A 36 -3.04 4.41 -20.73
C ARG A 36 -1.79 4.96 -20.06
N VAL A 37 -1.51 4.56 -18.82
CA VAL A 37 -0.23 4.90 -18.18
C VAL A 37 0.88 4.14 -18.91
N GLY A 38 0.62 2.87 -19.31
CA GLY A 38 1.43 1.95 -20.14
C GLY A 38 2.19 2.67 -21.22
N ASP A 39 1.40 3.20 -22.12
CA ASP A 39 1.86 3.83 -23.33
C ASP A 39 2.60 5.14 -23.07
N ARG A 40 2.25 5.90 -22.01
CA ARG A 40 2.94 7.16 -21.67
C ARG A 40 4.36 6.97 -21.14
N THR A 41 4.62 5.94 -20.32
CA THR A 41 5.99 5.69 -19.81
C THR A 41 6.87 5.05 -20.88
N CYS A 42 6.31 4.18 -21.74
CA CYS A 42 7.01 3.67 -22.92
C CYS A 42 7.31 4.78 -23.94
N ALA A 43 6.39 5.74 -24.10
CA ALA A 43 6.61 6.93 -24.91
C ALA A 43 7.68 7.87 -24.33
N GLY A 44 7.94 7.80 -23.02
CA GLY A 44 8.96 8.57 -22.32
C GLY A 44 8.68 10.08 -22.32
N ILE A 45 7.40 10.47 -22.23
CA ILE A 45 6.94 11.86 -22.32
C ILE A 45 6.65 12.41 -20.91
N TYR A 46 7.22 13.57 -20.62
CA TYR A 46 7.14 14.26 -19.33
C TYR A 46 6.69 15.71 -19.53
N SER A 47 6.02 16.28 -18.53
CA SER A 47 5.69 17.71 -18.54
C SER A 47 6.91 18.57 -18.22
N SER A 48 6.77 19.90 -18.38
CA SER A 48 7.80 20.87 -18.02
C SER A 48 8.21 20.85 -16.55
N ALA A 49 7.44 20.19 -15.67
CA ALA A 49 7.77 20.05 -14.24
C ALA A 49 9.08 19.28 -14.00
N ILE A 50 9.52 18.44 -14.95
CA ILE A 50 10.79 17.70 -14.86
C ILE A 50 12.03 18.61 -14.73
N GLU A 51 11.90 19.89 -15.11
CA GLU A 51 12.96 20.89 -14.95
C GLU A 51 13.35 21.13 -13.48
N LYS A 52 12.47 20.80 -12.52
CA LYS A 52 12.77 20.89 -11.09
C LYS A 52 13.65 19.73 -10.60
N ASP A 53 13.52 18.55 -11.20
CA ASP A 53 14.17 17.32 -10.74
C ASP A 53 15.43 16.96 -11.53
N VAL A 54 15.57 17.51 -12.75
CA VAL A 54 16.66 17.19 -13.67
C VAL A 54 17.43 18.46 -14.05
N SER A 55 18.74 18.44 -13.79
CA SER A 55 19.64 19.55 -14.18
C SER A 55 19.54 19.88 -15.67
N GLN A 56 19.68 21.15 -16.01
CA GLN A 56 19.64 21.64 -17.40
C GLN A 56 20.62 20.92 -18.34
N ALA A 57 21.81 20.55 -17.85
CA ALA A 57 22.80 19.79 -18.64
C ALA A 57 22.29 18.39 -19.06
N ARG A 58 21.54 17.71 -18.18
CA ARG A 58 20.94 16.39 -18.46
C ARG A 58 19.72 16.50 -19.37
N LEU A 59 18.89 17.54 -19.18
CA LEU A 59 17.77 17.82 -20.07
C LEU A 59 18.24 18.04 -21.50
N LYS A 60 19.25 18.88 -21.71
CA LYS A 60 19.82 19.12 -23.04
C LYS A 60 20.44 17.87 -23.68
N ARG A 61 20.96 16.95 -22.87
CA ARG A 61 21.67 15.76 -23.35
C ARG A 61 20.78 14.55 -23.61
N PHE A 62 19.70 14.37 -22.84
CA PHE A 62 18.90 13.14 -22.83
C PHE A 62 17.42 13.36 -23.14
N PHE A 63 16.97 14.61 -23.33
CA PHE A 63 15.59 14.92 -23.61
C PHE A 63 15.47 15.83 -24.83
N VAL A 64 14.40 15.63 -25.59
CA VAL A 64 13.97 16.47 -26.70
C VAL A 64 12.70 17.19 -26.28
N LYS A 65 12.73 18.53 -26.28
CA LYS A 65 11.55 19.35 -25.97
C LYS A 65 10.66 19.44 -27.23
N ARG A 66 9.40 19.02 -27.14
CA ARG A 66 8.39 19.11 -28.21
C ARG A 66 7.07 19.61 -27.60
N ASP A 67 6.51 20.68 -28.16
CA ASP A 67 5.19 21.23 -27.77
C ASP A 67 5.01 21.45 -26.25
N GLY A 68 6.06 21.93 -25.57
CA GLY A 68 6.04 22.16 -24.11
C GLY A 68 6.23 20.91 -23.25
N LEU A 69 6.39 19.74 -23.86
CA LEU A 69 6.68 18.46 -23.21
C LEU A 69 8.14 18.05 -23.44
N TYR A 70 8.70 17.27 -22.52
CA TYR A 70 10.02 16.67 -22.63
C TYR A 70 9.90 15.19 -22.95
N GLN A 71 10.44 14.77 -24.09
CA GLN A 71 10.51 13.37 -24.46
C GLN A 71 11.93 12.83 -24.30
N ILE A 72 12.10 11.68 -23.66
CA ILE A 72 13.41 11.02 -23.53
C ILE A 72 13.93 10.62 -24.92
N ASP A 73 15.21 10.92 -25.15
CA ASP A 73 15.94 10.55 -26.35
C ASP A 73 15.88 9.03 -26.59
N ARG A 74 15.73 8.62 -27.85
CA ARG A 74 15.57 7.22 -28.23
C ARG A 74 16.73 6.35 -27.72
N ASN A 75 17.96 6.86 -27.71
CA ASN A 75 19.13 6.10 -27.26
C ASN A 75 19.03 5.67 -25.78
N VAL A 76 18.31 6.43 -24.96
CA VAL A 76 18.07 6.10 -23.55
C VAL A 76 16.84 5.18 -23.39
N ARG A 77 15.86 5.26 -24.29
CA ARG A 77 14.71 4.33 -24.26
C ARG A 77 15.10 2.93 -24.72
N ASP A 78 15.98 2.81 -25.71
CA ASP A 78 16.39 1.54 -26.28
C ASP A 78 17.22 0.67 -25.30
N ILE A 79 17.79 1.26 -24.25
CA ILE A 79 18.49 0.53 -23.16
C ILE A 79 17.56 0.07 -22.04
N CYS A 80 16.31 0.56 -22.00
CA CYS A 80 15.33 0.24 -20.97
C CYS A 80 14.34 -0.81 -21.49
N THR A 81 14.15 -1.88 -20.72
CA THR A 81 13.13 -2.89 -21.04
C THR A 81 12.02 -2.82 -20.00
N PHE A 82 10.78 -2.60 -20.47
CA PHE A 82 9.60 -2.60 -19.62
C PHE A 82 8.93 -3.98 -19.69
N ALA A 83 8.70 -4.58 -18.53
CA ALA A 83 8.02 -5.86 -18.40
C ALA A 83 6.97 -5.77 -17.29
N ARG A 84 5.83 -6.43 -17.48
CA ARG A 84 4.83 -6.60 -16.42
C ARG A 84 5.27 -7.73 -15.52
N GLN A 85 5.49 -7.45 -14.25
CA GLN A 85 5.88 -8.44 -13.25
C GLN A 85 5.18 -8.19 -11.92
N ASN A 86 4.62 -9.25 -11.36
CA ASN A 86 4.17 -9.32 -9.97
C ASN A 86 5.33 -9.79 -9.08
N ILE A 87 5.85 -8.88 -8.25
CA ILE A 87 7.04 -9.09 -7.41
C ILE A 87 6.88 -10.27 -6.43
N ALA A 88 5.65 -10.57 -5.99
CA ALA A 88 5.41 -11.61 -4.99
C ALA A 88 5.08 -12.99 -5.58
N ALA A 89 4.71 -13.06 -6.86
CA ALA A 89 4.18 -14.27 -7.48
C ALA A 89 4.97 -14.73 -8.72
N ASP A 90 5.53 -13.79 -9.49
CA ASP A 90 6.27 -14.10 -10.70
C ASP A 90 7.73 -14.42 -10.36
N PRO A 91 8.36 -15.38 -11.07
CA PRO A 91 9.77 -15.71 -10.85
C PRO A 91 10.65 -14.48 -11.05
N PRO A 92 11.57 -14.17 -10.12
CA PRO A 92 12.41 -12.99 -10.22
C PRO A 92 13.47 -13.16 -11.32
N PHE A 93 13.85 -12.06 -11.96
CA PHE A 93 15.04 -12.06 -12.81
C PHE A 93 16.27 -12.40 -11.97
N SER A 94 17.11 -13.31 -12.47
CA SER A 94 18.36 -13.68 -11.81
C SER A 94 19.53 -12.85 -12.35
N ARG A 95 20.58 -12.75 -11.54
CA ARG A 95 21.86 -12.12 -11.88
C ARG A 95 21.78 -10.61 -12.12
N LEU A 96 20.98 -9.91 -11.31
CA LEU A 96 20.92 -8.45 -11.29
C LEU A 96 22.05 -7.88 -10.43
N ASP A 97 22.67 -6.79 -10.89
CA ASP A 97 23.70 -6.08 -10.11
C ASP A 97 23.09 -5.08 -9.13
N MET A 98 21.91 -4.54 -9.45
CA MET A 98 21.19 -3.57 -8.63
C MET A 98 19.67 -3.72 -8.77
N ILE A 99 18.95 -3.63 -7.65
CA ILE A 99 17.48 -3.58 -7.60
C ILE A 99 17.08 -2.29 -6.88
N SER A 100 16.20 -1.50 -7.49
CA SER A 100 15.60 -0.33 -6.87
C SER A 100 14.10 -0.56 -6.71
N CYS A 101 13.65 -0.77 -5.47
CA CYS A 101 12.25 -0.98 -5.12
C CYS A 101 11.87 0.07 -4.07
N ARG A 102 11.54 1.29 -4.52
CA ARG A 102 11.27 2.44 -3.65
C ARG A 102 9.79 2.77 -3.63
N ASN A 103 9.23 3.01 -2.43
CA ASN A 103 7.84 3.44 -2.22
C ASN A 103 6.80 2.44 -2.75
N VAL A 104 7.16 1.16 -2.73
CA VAL A 104 6.36 0.02 -3.20
C VAL A 104 5.96 -0.87 -2.02
N LEU A 105 6.91 -1.18 -1.15
CA LEU A 105 6.72 -2.13 -0.05
C LEU A 105 5.76 -1.59 1.01
N ILE A 106 5.64 -0.27 1.15
CA ILE A 106 4.69 0.39 2.06
C ILE A 106 3.21 0.06 1.77
N TYR A 107 2.91 -0.43 0.57
CA TYR A 107 1.55 -0.77 0.16
C TYR A 107 1.24 -2.27 0.30
N LEU A 108 2.24 -3.09 0.64
CA LEU A 108 2.09 -4.53 0.73
C LEU A 108 1.75 -4.96 2.16
N SER A 109 0.93 -5.99 2.29
CA SER A 109 0.68 -6.61 3.59
C SER A 109 1.98 -7.19 4.18
N PRO A 110 2.08 -7.35 5.51
CA PRO A 110 3.27 -7.90 6.15
C PRO A 110 3.72 -9.26 5.60
N ASP A 111 2.77 -10.11 5.18
CA ASP A 111 3.07 -11.42 4.58
C ASP A 111 3.67 -11.32 3.17
N LEU A 112 3.17 -10.38 2.34
CA LEU A 112 3.75 -10.11 1.03
C LEU A 112 5.12 -9.45 1.16
N HIS A 113 5.28 -8.55 2.14
CA HIS A 113 6.58 -7.95 2.46
C HIS A 113 7.62 -9.03 2.82
N LYS A 114 7.26 -9.99 3.68
CA LYS A 114 8.12 -11.13 4.05
C LYS A 114 8.49 -12.01 2.85
N ARG A 115 7.62 -12.12 1.85
CA ARG A 115 7.91 -12.89 0.63
C ARG A 115 8.84 -12.15 -0.32
N CYS A 116 8.72 -10.83 -0.47
CA CYS A 116 9.49 -10.07 -1.46
C CYS A 116 10.99 -10.02 -1.16
N ILE A 117 11.39 -9.88 0.10
CA ILE A 117 12.82 -9.70 0.48
C ILE A 117 13.70 -10.90 0.07
N PRO A 118 13.32 -12.17 0.32
CA PRO A 118 14.04 -13.33 -0.21
C PRO A 118 14.13 -13.38 -1.75
N HIS A 119 13.10 -12.89 -2.45
CA HIS A 119 13.10 -12.86 -3.92
C HIS A 119 14.14 -11.86 -4.45
N PHE A 120 14.29 -10.70 -3.80
CA PHE A 120 15.34 -9.74 -4.12
C PHE A 120 16.73 -10.30 -3.84
N HIS A 121 16.91 -11.04 -2.74
CA HIS A 121 18.19 -11.66 -2.42
C HIS A 121 18.59 -12.70 -3.49
N TYR A 122 17.65 -13.53 -3.94
CA TYR A 122 17.90 -14.49 -5.02
C TYR A 122 18.25 -13.80 -6.35
N ALA A 123 17.54 -12.72 -6.67
CA ALA A 123 17.71 -11.98 -7.91
C ALA A 123 19.10 -11.33 -8.05
N LEU A 124 19.68 -10.89 -6.93
CA LEU A 124 20.95 -10.15 -6.92
C LEU A 124 22.19 -11.06 -7.04
N ASN A 125 23.20 -10.59 -7.77
CA ASN A 125 24.54 -11.17 -7.72
C ASN A 125 25.17 -10.96 -6.33
N PRO A 126 26.13 -11.80 -5.89
CA PRO A 126 26.90 -11.54 -4.67
C PRO A 126 27.52 -10.13 -4.71
N GLY A 127 27.32 -9.34 -3.66
CA GLY A 127 27.74 -7.92 -3.63
C GLY A 127 26.83 -6.95 -4.39
N GLY A 128 25.70 -7.42 -4.94
CA GLY A 128 24.70 -6.57 -5.58
C GLY A 128 23.96 -5.65 -4.61
N LEU A 129 23.41 -4.56 -5.12
CA LEU A 129 22.80 -3.49 -4.32
C LEU A 129 21.27 -3.54 -4.35
N LEU A 130 20.64 -3.41 -3.18
CA LEU A 130 19.19 -3.21 -3.01
C LEU A 130 18.94 -1.80 -2.49
N ILE A 131 18.11 -1.03 -3.19
CA ILE A 131 17.76 0.35 -2.83
C ILE A 131 16.27 0.39 -2.50
N LEU A 132 15.95 0.82 -1.27
CA LEU A 132 14.58 0.96 -0.77
C LEU A 132 14.20 2.43 -0.56
N GLY A 133 12.91 2.68 -0.35
CA GLY A 133 12.37 3.99 0.01
C GLY A 133 12.69 4.38 1.47
N PRO A 134 12.58 5.67 1.83
CA PRO A 134 12.92 6.15 3.19
C PRO A 134 12.11 5.49 4.31
N ALA A 135 10.85 5.17 4.03
CA ALA A 135 9.89 4.53 4.94
C ALA A 135 9.95 2.99 4.87
N GLU A 136 10.88 2.41 4.12
CA GLU A 136 10.97 0.97 3.87
C GLU A 136 12.21 0.38 4.54
N SER A 137 12.13 -0.90 4.90
CA SER A 137 13.22 -1.64 5.53
C SER A 137 13.14 -3.12 5.18
N VAL A 138 14.28 -3.82 5.25
CA VAL A 138 14.35 -5.27 5.05
C VAL A 138 13.77 -6.08 6.22
N GLY A 139 13.42 -5.42 7.34
CA GLY A 139 12.72 -6.01 8.49
C GLY A 139 13.50 -7.14 9.15
N LEU A 140 12.85 -8.31 9.32
CA LEU A 140 13.40 -9.51 9.97
C LEU A 140 14.52 -10.21 9.16
N TYR A 141 14.90 -9.66 8.00
CA TYR A 141 15.88 -10.25 7.09
C TYR A 141 17.20 -9.47 7.05
N ASP A 142 17.57 -8.80 8.15
CA ASP A 142 18.87 -8.11 8.28
C ASP A 142 20.06 -9.05 8.01
N GLU A 143 19.92 -10.36 8.25
CA GLU A 143 20.94 -11.38 7.96
C GLU A 143 21.21 -11.57 6.45
N LEU A 144 20.28 -11.19 5.57
CA LEU A 144 20.43 -11.33 4.12
C LEU A 144 21.04 -10.07 3.47
N PHE A 145 20.93 -8.94 4.15
CA PHE A 145 21.20 -7.62 3.58
C PHE A 145 21.91 -6.72 4.58
N LYS A 146 23.16 -6.38 4.27
CA LYS A 146 23.94 -5.42 5.05
C LYS A 146 23.61 -3.99 4.64
N LEU A 147 23.21 -3.16 5.59
CA LEU A 147 23.00 -1.73 5.35
C LEU A 147 24.34 -1.02 5.05
N VAL A 148 24.44 -0.39 3.88
CA VAL A 148 25.61 0.39 3.45
C VAL A 148 25.37 1.88 3.65
N ASP A 149 24.18 2.37 3.31
CA ASP A 149 23.81 3.77 3.47
C ASP A 149 22.42 3.90 4.10
N LYS A 150 22.38 4.41 5.33
CA LYS A 150 21.15 4.63 6.08
C LYS A 150 20.30 5.77 5.51
N LYS A 151 20.94 6.81 4.95
CA LYS A 151 20.24 8.00 4.42
C LYS A 151 19.47 7.65 3.14
N ASN A 152 20.09 6.88 2.26
CA ASN A 152 19.48 6.46 0.99
C ASN A 152 18.88 5.05 1.03
N LYS A 153 18.90 4.37 2.19
CA LYS A 153 18.39 3.01 2.40
C LYS A 153 18.95 2.02 1.37
N ILE A 154 20.28 2.03 1.25
CA ILE A 154 21.03 1.16 0.34
C ILE A 154 21.59 -0.02 1.14
N TYR A 155 21.29 -1.22 0.66
CA TYR A 155 21.70 -2.49 1.23
C TYR A 155 22.57 -3.26 0.23
N THR A 156 23.54 -4.03 0.71
CA THR A 156 24.33 -4.95 -0.10
C THR A 156 23.94 -6.38 0.24
N LYS A 157 23.82 -7.22 -0.79
CA LYS A 157 23.58 -8.66 -0.62
C LYS A 157 24.75 -9.30 0.14
N GLU A 158 24.43 -9.95 1.25
CA GLU A 158 25.40 -10.74 2.02
C GLU A 158 25.31 -12.22 1.60
N ALA A 159 26.47 -12.89 1.60
CA ALA A 159 26.55 -14.30 1.24
C ALA A 159 25.95 -15.15 2.37
N ALA A 160 24.70 -15.54 2.23
CA ALA A 160 24.04 -16.39 3.21
C ALA A 160 24.72 -17.77 3.26
N THR A 161 25.18 -18.17 4.46
CA THR A 161 25.85 -19.45 4.75
C THR A 161 24.90 -20.65 4.81
N VAL A 162 23.59 -20.44 4.63
CA VAL A 162 22.58 -21.51 4.66
C VAL A 162 21.60 -21.34 3.50
N PRO A 163 21.48 -22.30 2.57
CA PRO A 163 20.45 -22.26 1.55
C PRO A 163 19.11 -22.64 2.21
N ARG A 164 18.30 -21.66 2.60
CA ARG A 164 16.88 -21.92 2.87
C ARG A 164 16.20 -22.19 1.53
N PRO A 165 15.57 -23.36 1.32
CA PRO A 165 14.89 -23.64 0.08
C PRO A 165 13.71 -22.67 -0.07
N ILE A 166 13.81 -21.77 -1.05
CA ILE A 166 12.68 -20.94 -1.48
C ILE A 166 11.64 -21.90 -2.04
N GLN A 167 10.50 -22.02 -1.37
CA GLN A 167 9.33 -22.72 -1.91
C GLN A 167 8.73 -21.88 -3.03
N PHE A 168 9.23 -22.05 -4.24
CA PHE A 168 8.49 -21.67 -5.43
C PHE A 168 7.29 -22.60 -5.54
N ILE A 169 6.08 -22.07 -5.40
CA ILE A 169 4.87 -22.75 -5.86
C ILE A 169 4.65 -22.27 -7.29
N PRO A 170 5.13 -22.99 -8.33
CA PRO A 170 4.85 -22.59 -9.70
C PRO A 170 3.34 -22.74 -9.95
N ARG A 171 2.67 -21.64 -10.30
CA ARG A 171 1.46 -21.74 -11.11
C ARG A 171 1.90 -22.19 -12.51
N ARG A 172 1.79 -23.49 -12.78
CA ARG A 172 1.85 -24.02 -14.15
C ARG A 172 0.68 -23.43 -14.94
N GLY A 173 0.97 -22.58 -15.91
CA GLY A 173 -0.02 -22.14 -16.90
C GLY A 173 0.25 -20.80 -17.56
N LEU A 174 1.36 -20.68 -18.32
CA LEU A 174 1.37 -20.08 -19.67
C LEU A 174 2.76 -20.35 -20.29
N GLU A 175 2.87 -21.44 -21.05
CA GLU A 175 3.99 -21.59 -21.98
C GLU A 175 3.78 -20.61 -23.13
N LEU A 176 4.47 -19.47 -23.06
CA LEU A 176 4.81 -18.71 -24.25
C LEU A 176 6.01 -19.40 -24.89
N ALA A 177 5.73 -20.24 -25.87
CA ALA A 177 6.71 -20.68 -26.84
C ALA A 177 7.39 -19.45 -27.45
N HIS A 178 8.71 -19.32 -27.33
CA HIS A 178 9.53 -18.58 -28.27
C HIS A 178 10.89 -19.27 -28.45
N PHE A 179 11.16 -19.58 -29.71
CA PHE A 179 12.37 -20.15 -30.27
C PHE A 179 13.61 -19.27 -30.02
N GLY A 180 14.75 -19.91 -29.73
CA GLY A 180 16.09 -19.28 -29.76
C GLY A 180 17.17 -20.21 -29.19
N PRO A 181 18.36 -20.32 -29.81
CA PRO A 181 19.26 -21.46 -29.63
C PRO A 181 20.09 -21.41 -28.33
N ARG A 182 20.41 -22.63 -27.88
CA ARG A 182 21.35 -23.08 -26.83
C ARG A 182 22.63 -22.21 -26.66
N PRO A 183 23.25 -22.26 -25.47
CA PRO A 183 24.36 -23.20 -25.29
C PRO A 183 24.28 -24.08 -24.03
N VAL A 184 24.93 -25.23 -24.14
CA VAL A 184 25.08 -26.33 -23.16
C VAL A 184 26.36 -26.14 -22.36
N ALA A 185 26.32 -26.42 -21.05
CA ALA A 185 27.37 -27.05 -20.21
C ALA A 185 26.98 -26.86 -18.73
N GLY A 186 27.00 -27.83 -17.80
CA GLY A 186 27.36 -29.26 -17.81
C GLY A 186 26.40 -30.03 -16.87
N LEU A 187 25.99 -31.25 -17.23
CA LEU A 187 26.67 -32.54 -17.02
C LEU A 187 26.65 -33.01 -15.56
N GLY A 188 25.55 -33.71 -15.28
CA GLY A 188 25.32 -34.64 -14.18
C GLY A 188 24.07 -35.44 -14.50
N LEU A 189 23.98 -36.00 -15.71
CA LEU A 189 22.82 -36.77 -16.17
C LEU A 189 23.11 -38.26 -15.96
N ASN A 190 22.28 -38.90 -15.14
CA ASN A 190 22.00 -40.32 -15.25
C ASN A 190 21.30 -40.53 -16.61
N PHE A 191 22.09 -40.66 -17.67
CA PHE A 191 21.61 -40.77 -19.05
C PHE A 191 20.63 -41.94 -19.22
N ASP A 192 20.86 -43.04 -18.51
CA ASP A 192 19.97 -44.21 -18.53
C ASP A 192 18.64 -43.95 -17.82
N ALA A 193 18.64 -43.21 -16.70
CA ALA A 193 17.42 -42.89 -15.96
C ALA A 193 16.53 -41.89 -16.73
N ASP A 194 17.14 -40.98 -17.50
CA ASP A 194 16.39 -40.04 -18.32
C ASP A 194 15.97 -40.64 -19.68
N LEU A 195 16.74 -41.59 -20.23
CA LEU A 195 16.31 -42.38 -21.39
C LEU A 195 15.11 -43.27 -21.03
N LEU A 196 15.14 -43.96 -19.88
CA LEU A 196 14.01 -44.73 -19.35
C LEU A 196 12.79 -43.84 -19.09
N LYS A 197 12.96 -42.65 -18.49
CA LYS A 197 11.83 -41.72 -18.29
C LYS A 197 11.26 -41.16 -19.58
N VAL A 198 12.09 -40.94 -20.60
CA VAL A 198 11.64 -40.46 -21.92
C VAL A 198 10.96 -41.60 -22.69
N ALA A 199 11.52 -42.82 -22.65
CA ALA A 199 10.91 -44.01 -23.21
C ALA A 199 9.59 -44.37 -22.52
N ASP A 200 9.52 -44.35 -21.19
CA ASP A 200 8.29 -44.53 -20.40
C ASP A 200 7.28 -43.42 -20.72
N ARG A 201 7.72 -42.17 -20.87
CA ARG A 201 6.82 -41.07 -21.28
C ARG A 201 6.26 -41.28 -22.67
N ILE A 202 7.04 -41.83 -23.60
CA ILE A 202 6.61 -42.14 -24.97
C ILE A 202 5.67 -43.37 -24.97
N ILE A 203 6.03 -44.46 -24.30
CA ILE A 203 5.21 -45.68 -24.19
C ILE A 203 3.88 -45.37 -23.46
N LEU A 204 3.92 -44.61 -22.36
CA LEU A 204 2.71 -44.12 -21.68
C LEU A 204 1.89 -43.15 -22.55
N SER A 205 2.49 -42.43 -23.50
CA SER A 205 1.71 -41.58 -24.42
C SER A 205 1.06 -42.36 -25.56
N THR A 206 1.64 -43.50 -25.96
CA THR A 206 1.18 -44.32 -27.09
C THR A 206 0.26 -45.48 -26.67
N TYR A 207 0.42 -46.02 -25.45
CA TYR A 207 -0.31 -47.21 -24.97
C TYR A 207 -1.03 -47.02 -23.62
N ALA A 208 -1.02 -45.83 -22.99
CA ALA A 208 -1.81 -45.66 -21.77
C ALA A 208 -3.31 -45.60 -22.08
N PRO A 209 -4.15 -46.35 -21.33
CA PRO A 209 -5.59 -46.22 -21.41
C PRO A 209 -6.00 -44.79 -21.06
N ALA A 210 -7.17 -44.37 -21.55
CA ALA A 210 -7.71 -43.06 -21.24
C ALA A 210 -7.93 -42.95 -19.73
N ALA A 211 -7.22 -42.05 -19.07
CA ALA A 211 -7.27 -41.92 -17.63
C ALA A 211 -7.21 -40.47 -17.16
N VAL A 212 -7.79 -40.22 -15.98
CA VAL A 212 -7.90 -38.90 -15.39
C VAL A 212 -7.54 -38.96 -13.92
N VAL A 213 -6.67 -38.06 -13.50
CA VAL A 213 -6.31 -37.90 -12.08
C VAL A 213 -7.19 -36.82 -11.48
N VAL A 214 -7.91 -37.18 -10.42
CA VAL A 214 -8.80 -36.27 -9.69
C VAL A 214 -8.47 -36.21 -8.19
N ASP A 215 -8.80 -35.07 -7.60
CA ASP A 215 -8.75 -34.86 -6.14
C ASP A 215 -10.06 -35.28 -5.44
N ASP A 216 -10.12 -35.06 -4.13
CA ASP A 216 -11.29 -35.28 -3.27
C ASP A 216 -12.54 -34.51 -3.71
N LYS A 217 -12.35 -33.39 -4.42
CA LYS A 217 -13.41 -32.52 -4.95
C LYS A 217 -13.77 -32.82 -6.41
N MET A 218 -13.27 -33.94 -6.96
CA MET A 218 -13.45 -34.35 -8.36
C MET A 218 -12.88 -33.35 -9.39
N GLN A 219 -11.95 -32.50 -8.98
CA GLN A 219 -11.24 -31.62 -9.92
C GLN A 219 -10.17 -32.40 -10.65
N VAL A 220 -10.15 -32.26 -11.97
CA VAL A 220 -9.18 -32.88 -12.85
C VAL A 220 -7.86 -32.14 -12.77
N HIS A 221 -6.84 -32.81 -12.25
CA HIS A 221 -5.48 -32.28 -12.19
C HIS A 221 -4.65 -32.72 -13.40
N GLN A 222 -4.98 -33.86 -14.01
CA GLN A 222 -4.25 -34.36 -15.17
C GLN A 222 -5.09 -35.30 -16.04
N PHE A 223 -5.06 -35.07 -17.35
CA PHE A 223 -5.54 -36.00 -18.37
C PHE A 223 -4.40 -36.89 -18.87
N ARG A 224 -4.69 -38.17 -19.13
CA ARG A 224 -3.76 -39.17 -19.66
C ARG A 224 -4.45 -39.94 -20.78
N GLY A 225 -3.75 -40.17 -21.89
CA GLY A 225 -4.32 -40.84 -23.06
C GLY A 225 -5.37 -40.00 -23.79
N ARG A 226 -6.18 -40.65 -24.64
CA ARG A 226 -7.26 -40.02 -25.43
C ARG A 226 -8.59 -40.08 -24.68
N THR A 227 -9.01 -38.97 -24.08
CA THR A 227 -10.23 -38.90 -23.28
C THR A 227 -11.48 -38.41 -24.03
N ASP A 228 -11.35 -38.08 -25.32
CA ASP A 228 -12.40 -37.44 -26.15
C ASP A 228 -13.69 -38.27 -26.29
N LEU A 229 -13.57 -39.59 -26.15
CA LEU A 229 -14.69 -40.52 -26.21
C LEU A 229 -15.55 -40.49 -24.93
N PHE A 230 -14.96 -40.13 -23.80
CA PHE A 230 -15.59 -40.20 -22.47
C PHE A 230 -15.97 -38.81 -21.93
N LEU A 231 -15.19 -37.79 -22.28
CA LEU A 231 -15.34 -36.42 -21.77
C LEU A 231 -15.66 -35.44 -22.90
N GLU A 232 -16.53 -34.47 -22.64
CA GLU A 232 -16.80 -33.34 -23.52
C GLU A 232 -16.88 -32.03 -22.75
N HIS A 233 -16.58 -30.92 -23.43
CA HIS A 233 -16.76 -29.60 -22.85
C HIS A 233 -18.20 -29.14 -23.10
N MET A 234 -18.97 -28.95 -22.03
CA MET A 234 -20.28 -28.31 -22.14
C MET A 234 -20.13 -26.82 -22.46
N PRO A 235 -21.03 -26.22 -23.26
CA PRO A 235 -21.08 -24.78 -23.46
C PRO A 235 -21.41 -24.08 -22.14
N GLY A 236 -20.50 -23.25 -21.62
CA GLY A 236 -20.64 -22.62 -20.31
C GLY A 236 -19.30 -22.10 -19.76
N PRO A 237 -19.24 -21.62 -18.51
CA PRO A 237 -17.99 -21.26 -17.85
C PRO A 237 -17.06 -22.47 -17.78
N ALA A 238 -15.77 -22.26 -18.06
CA ALA A 238 -14.78 -23.34 -18.08
C ALA A 238 -14.65 -23.99 -16.70
N THR A 239 -15.00 -25.28 -16.59
CA THR A 239 -14.83 -26.07 -15.37
C THR A 239 -13.94 -27.29 -15.63
N PHE A 240 -13.11 -27.63 -14.63
CA PHE A 240 -12.27 -28.82 -14.65
C PHE A 240 -12.82 -29.92 -13.74
N ASN A 241 -14.14 -29.94 -13.51
CA ASN A 241 -14.75 -30.98 -12.69
C ASN A 241 -15.08 -32.22 -13.54
N LEU A 242 -14.59 -33.40 -13.12
CA LEU A 242 -14.75 -34.63 -13.90
C LEU A 242 -16.22 -35.02 -14.14
N ILE A 243 -17.11 -34.77 -13.17
CA ILE A 243 -18.53 -35.11 -13.30
C ILE A 243 -19.21 -34.19 -14.33
N GLN A 244 -18.78 -32.93 -14.42
CA GLN A 244 -19.30 -31.95 -15.37
C GLN A 244 -18.72 -32.12 -16.78
N LEU A 245 -17.49 -32.63 -16.87
CA LEU A 245 -16.83 -32.95 -18.14
C LEU A 245 -17.25 -34.31 -18.71
N ALA A 246 -17.83 -35.21 -17.91
CA ALA A 246 -18.29 -36.50 -18.39
C ALA A 246 -19.54 -36.37 -19.26
N ARG A 247 -19.62 -37.14 -20.35
CA ARG A 247 -20.83 -37.23 -21.18
C ARG A 247 -22.04 -37.63 -20.33
N THR A 248 -23.20 -37.02 -20.59
CA THR A 248 -24.43 -37.16 -19.78
C THR A 248 -24.82 -38.61 -19.46
N ASN A 249 -24.65 -39.53 -20.41
CA ASN A 249 -24.98 -40.95 -20.25
C ASN A 249 -23.98 -41.72 -19.36
N LEU A 250 -22.79 -41.19 -19.11
CA LEU A 250 -21.72 -41.81 -18.31
C LEU A 250 -21.73 -41.32 -16.84
N VAL A 251 -22.40 -40.19 -16.57
CA VAL A 251 -22.43 -39.54 -15.24
C VAL A 251 -22.95 -40.46 -14.13
N PRO A 252 -24.05 -41.24 -14.30
CA PRO A 252 -24.58 -42.09 -13.23
C PRO A 252 -23.59 -43.20 -12.82
N ASP A 253 -23.05 -43.93 -13.80
CA ASP A 253 -22.11 -45.03 -13.58
C ASP A 253 -20.79 -44.53 -12.99
N LEU A 254 -20.30 -43.38 -13.48
CA LEU A 254 -19.10 -42.72 -12.97
C LEU A 254 -19.29 -42.28 -11.50
N ARG A 255 -20.41 -41.63 -11.18
CA ARG A 255 -20.73 -41.18 -9.82
C ARG A 255 -20.85 -42.35 -8.84
N ALA A 256 -21.50 -43.44 -9.25
CA ALA A 256 -21.64 -44.65 -8.45
C ALA A 256 -20.28 -45.32 -8.16
N THR A 257 -19.41 -45.42 -9.17
CA THR A 257 -18.09 -46.04 -9.05
C THR A 257 -17.14 -45.22 -8.17
N ILE A 258 -17.14 -43.90 -8.33
CA ILE A 258 -16.36 -42.97 -7.50
C ILE A 258 -16.82 -43.04 -6.03
N ARG A 259 -18.13 -42.94 -5.77
CA ARG A 259 -18.67 -43.04 -4.40
C ARG A 259 -18.31 -44.36 -3.74
N ARG A 260 -18.36 -45.47 -4.50
CA ARG A 260 -17.96 -46.79 -4.01
C ARG A 260 -16.47 -46.83 -3.64
N SER A 261 -15.61 -46.21 -4.43
CA SER A 261 -14.17 -46.13 -4.14
C SER A 261 -13.86 -45.25 -2.92
N ILE A 262 -14.53 -44.10 -2.79
CA ILE A 262 -14.40 -43.21 -1.62
C ILE A 262 -14.82 -43.93 -0.34
N LYS A 263 -16.00 -44.59 -0.35
CA LYS A 263 -16.54 -45.28 0.83
C LYS A 263 -15.70 -46.49 1.26
N THR A 264 -15.13 -47.22 0.31
CA THR A 264 -14.39 -48.46 0.60
C THR A 264 -12.87 -48.26 0.73
N GLY A 265 -12.34 -47.13 0.27
CA GLY A 265 -10.90 -46.87 0.18
C GLY A 265 -10.15 -47.84 -0.75
N LYS A 266 -10.88 -48.61 -1.57
CA LYS A 266 -10.35 -49.66 -2.46
C LYS A 266 -10.70 -49.35 -3.92
N PRO A 267 -10.01 -49.99 -4.88
CA PRO A 267 -10.36 -49.88 -6.29
C PRO A 267 -11.82 -50.33 -6.53
N ALA A 268 -12.58 -49.54 -7.29
CA ALA A 268 -13.95 -49.85 -7.68
C ALA A 268 -14.07 -49.91 -9.21
N ARG A 269 -14.88 -50.84 -9.73
CA ARG A 269 -15.09 -51.03 -11.16
C ARG A 269 -16.58 -51.03 -11.49
N ALA A 270 -16.95 -50.38 -12.58
CA ALA A 270 -18.22 -50.54 -13.27
C ALA A 270 -17.96 -51.10 -14.67
N GLU A 271 -18.74 -52.10 -15.05
CA GLU A 271 -18.61 -52.80 -16.32
C GLU A 271 -19.83 -52.50 -17.21
N ARG A 272 -19.59 -52.36 -18.53
CA ARG A 272 -20.63 -52.17 -19.56
C ARG A 272 -21.44 -50.87 -19.45
N ALA A 273 -20.80 -49.78 -19.01
CA ALA A 273 -21.39 -48.44 -19.09
C ALA A 273 -21.60 -48.05 -20.55
N LYS A 274 -22.78 -47.54 -20.91
CA LYS A 274 -23.15 -47.25 -22.30
C LYS A 274 -22.89 -45.80 -22.66
N VAL A 275 -22.06 -45.56 -23.69
CA VAL A 275 -21.85 -44.22 -24.26
C VAL A 275 -22.37 -44.18 -25.69
N THR A 276 -23.20 -43.18 -25.99
CA THR A 276 -23.72 -42.94 -27.33
C THR A 276 -22.93 -41.81 -27.97
N LEU A 277 -22.20 -42.10 -29.05
CA LEU A 277 -21.46 -41.11 -29.82
C LEU A 277 -21.89 -41.18 -31.29
N ARG A 278 -22.39 -40.06 -31.83
CA ARG A 278 -22.81 -39.95 -33.25
C ARG A 278 -23.74 -41.10 -33.71
N GLY A 279 -24.66 -41.53 -32.85
CA GLY A 279 -25.62 -42.61 -33.12
C GLY A 279 -25.08 -44.05 -32.95
N LYS A 280 -23.83 -44.24 -32.52
CA LYS A 280 -23.25 -45.56 -32.19
C LYS A 280 -23.12 -45.72 -30.68
N SER A 281 -23.53 -46.88 -30.14
CA SER A 281 -23.40 -47.22 -28.73
C SER A 281 -22.10 -47.98 -28.49
N TYR A 282 -21.31 -47.52 -27.51
CA TYR A 282 -20.08 -48.14 -27.03
C TYR A 282 -20.32 -48.68 -25.61
N GLU A 283 -19.85 -49.89 -25.31
CA GLU A 283 -19.79 -50.41 -23.94
C GLU A 283 -18.39 -50.13 -23.38
N ILE A 284 -18.33 -49.51 -22.21
CA ILE A 284 -17.09 -49.01 -21.59
C ILE A 284 -17.00 -49.53 -20.15
N ASN A 285 -15.78 -49.87 -19.74
CA ASN A 285 -15.46 -50.16 -18.35
C ASN A 285 -14.85 -48.92 -17.69
N ILE A 286 -15.30 -48.63 -16.47
CA ILE A 286 -14.78 -47.54 -15.64
C ILE A 286 -14.10 -48.17 -14.43
N GLN A 287 -12.84 -47.82 -14.17
CA GLN A 287 -12.11 -48.24 -12.98
C GLN A 287 -11.62 -47.02 -12.20
N VAL A 288 -11.88 -46.96 -10.90
CA VAL A 288 -11.42 -45.90 -10.01
C VAL A 288 -10.45 -46.51 -9.01
N VAL A 289 -9.22 -46.01 -8.98
CA VAL A 289 -8.14 -46.49 -8.09
C VAL A 289 -7.73 -45.37 -7.14
N PRO A 290 -7.94 -45.51 -5.83
CA PRO A 290 -7.47 -44.53 -4.85
C PRO A 290 -5.97 -44.70 -4.61
N PHE A 291 -5.25 -43.60 -4.48
CA PHE A 291 -3.84 -43.58 -4.12
C PHE A 291 -3.52 -42.39 -3.20
N LYS A 292 -2.40 -42.49 -2.47
CA LYS A 292 -1.88 -41.42 -1.61
C LYS A 292 -0.55 -40.94 -2.15
N ILE A 293 -0.34 -39.63 -2.16
CA ILE A 293 0.95 -39.02 -2.53
C ILE A 293 1.75 -38.80 -1.25
N PRO A 294 3.02 -39.25 -1.16
CA PRO A 294 3.88 -38.95 -0.01
C PRO A 294 3.98 -37.43 0.21
N GLY A 295 3.58 -36.94 1.38
CA GLY A 295 3.55 -35.51 1.72
C GLY A 295 2.19 -34.81 1.54
N SER A 296 1.12 -35.53 1.18
CA SER A 296 -0.25 -35.01 1.17
C SER A 296 -1.19 -35.94 1.94
N ASP A 297 -1.94 -35.39 2.90
CA ASP A 297 -2.95 -36.13 3.68
C ASP A 297 -4.26 -36.36 2.90
N LYS A 298 -4.39 -35.81 1.70
CA LYS A 298 -5.61 -35.89 0.89
C LYS A 298 -5.64 -37.16 0.03
N PRO A 299 -6.79 -37.86 -0.09
CA PRO A 299 -6.92 -39.00 -0.99
C PRO A 299 -7.01 -38.54 -2.45
N TRP A 300 -6.27 -39.21 -3.33
CA TRP A 300 -6.28 -38.98 -4.77
C TRP A 300 -6.91 -40.16 -5.49
N PHE A 301 -7.52 -39.93 -6.64
CA PHE A 301 -8.16 -40.98 -7.43
C PHE A 301 -7.67 -40.96 -8.87
N LEU A 302 -7.35 -42.14 -9.39
CA LEU A 302 -7.08 -42.38 -10.80
C LEU A 302 -8.29 -43.06 -11.42
N VAL A 303 -8.95 -42.38 -12.35
CA VAL A 303 -10.09 -42.90 -13.11
C VAL A 303 -9.58 -43.38 -14.45
N ILE A 304 -9.83 -44.64 -14.81
CA ILE A 304 -9.39 -45.28 -16.05
C ILE A 304 -10.64 -45.71 -16.83
N PHE A 305 -10.64 -45.42 -18.13
CA PHE A 305 -11.68 -45.79 -19.09
C PHE A 305 -11.12 -46.80 -20.09
N ASP A 306 -11.85 -47.89 -20.30
CA ASP A 306 -11.46 -48.96 -21.22
C ASP A 306 -12.63 -49.34 -22.14
N GLU A 307 -12.37 -49.44 -23.44
CA GLU A 307 -13.39 -49.72 -24.46
C GLU A 307 -13.58 -51.23 -24.63
N THR A 308 -14.80 -51.73 -24.38
CA THR A 308 -15.17 -53.10 -24.74
C THR A 308 -15.90 -53.10 -26.07
N THR A 309 -15.18 -53.38 -27.16
CA THR A 309 -15.83 -53.66 -28.46
C THR A 309 -16.55 -55.01 -28.40
N SER A 310 -17.81 -55.03 -27.97
CA SER A 310 -18.64 -56.25 -28.01
C SER A 310 -19.45 -56.31 -29.31
N ARG A 311 -19.02 -57.17 -30.25
CA ARG A 311 -19.86 -57.70 -31.33
C ARG A 311 -20.89 -58.64 -30.69
N SER A 312 -22.14 -58.23 -30.59
CA SER A 312 -23.23 -59.10 -30.13
C SER A 312 -23.65 -60.09 -31.23
N LYS A 313 -23.61 -61.39 -30.93
CA LYS A 313 -24.46 -62.40 -31.57
C LYS A 313 -25.81 -62.40 -30.83
N PRO A 314 -26.96 -62.42 -31.52
CA PRO A 314 -28.26 -62.57 -30.85
C PRO A 314 -28.56 -64.06 -30.64
N GLU A 315 -28.68 -64.49 -29.38
CA GLU A 315 -29.30 -65.78 -29.04
C GLU A 315 -30.81 -65.62 -28.89
N ARG A 316 -31.53 -66.51 -29.58
CA ARG A 316 -32.97 -66.72 -29.48
C ARG A 316 -33.30 -67.36 -28.13
N PHE A 317 -34.31 -66.85 -27.44
CA PHE A 317 -35.06 -67.64 -26.47
C PHE A 317 -36.53 -67.71 -26.87
N LEU A 318 -36.98 -68.93 -27.18
CA LEU A 318 -38.38 -69.32 -27.30
C LEU A 318 -38.80 -70.07 -26.03
N GLN A 319 -39.85 -69.54 -25.39
CA GLN A 319 -40.98 -70.19 -24.70
C GLN A 319 -40.79 -71.27 -23.61
N SER A 320 -41.33 -70.99 -22.42
CA SER A 320 -42.38 -71.78 -21.73
C SER A 320 -42.78 -71.09 -20.42
N LEU A 321 -44.01 -70.56 -20.32
CA LEU A 321 -44.58 -69.97 -19.10
C LEU A 321 -45.90 -70.68 -18.75
N GLY A 322 -45.87 -71.50 -17.69
CA GLY A 322 -47.06 -71.96 -16.98
C GLY A 322 -47.58 -70.89 -16.02
N LYS A 323 -48.90 -70.86 -15.79
CA LYS A 323 -49.66 -69.85 -15.03
C LYS A 323 -49.13 -69.54 -13.60
N THR A 324 -48.22 -70.34 -13.05
CA THR A 324 -47.53 -70.10 -11.76
C THR A 324 -46.34 -69.14 -11.85
N GLY A 325 -45.74 -68.95 -13.03
CA GLY A 325 -44.69 -67.96 -13.25
C GLY A 325 -45.22 -66.53 -13.30
N VAL A 326 -46.35 -66.33 -14.00
CA VAL A 326 -47.01 -65.02 -14.12
C VAL A 326 -47.45 -64.48 -12.75
N GLN A 327 -47.94 -65.35 -11.87
CA GLN A 327 -48.36 -64.92 -10.52
C GLN A 327 -47.17 -64.55 -9.62
N ARG A 328 -46.03 -65.23 -9.77
CA ARG A 328 -44.77 -64.88 -9.07
C ARG A 328 -44.19 -63.57 -9.60
N GLU A 329 -44.19 -63.39 -10.92
CA GLU A 329 -43.74 -62.17 -11.58
C GLU A 329 -44.58 -60.96 -11.19
N ILE A 330 -45.91 -61.11 -11.06
CA ILE A 330 -46.79 -60.05 -10.55
C ILE A 330 -46.46 -59.71 -9.08
N THR A 331 -46.16 -60.70 -8.24
CA THR A 331 -45.79 -60.43 -6.84
C THR A 331 -44.42 -59.79 -6.70
N GLU A 332 -43.45 -60.16 -7.54
CA GLU A 332 -42.13 -59.54 -7.60
C GLU A 332 -42.22 -58.10 -8.11
N LEU A 333 -42.93 -57.86 -9.20
CA LEU A 333 -43.18 -56.52 -9.74
C LEU A 333 -43.91 -55.61 -8.75
N ARG A 334 -44.87 -56.14 -7.98
CA ARG A 334 -45.54 -55.37 -6.92
C ARG A 334 -44.59 -55.02 -5.78
N ARG A 335 -43.67 -55.91 -5.44
CA ARG A 335 -42.65 -55.66 -4.41
C ARG A 335 -41.62 -54.64 -4.89
N GLU A 336 -41.15 -54.74 -6.13
CA GLU A 336 -40.26 -53.75 -6.75
C GLU A 336 -40.94 -52.38 -6.85
N LEU A 337 -42.22 -52.34 -7.23
CA LEU A 337 -42.98 -51.10 -7.27
C LEU A 337 -43.14 -50.47 -5.88
N ALA A 338 -43.37 -51.28 -4.85
CA ALA A 338 -43.45 -50.79 -3.47
C ALA A 338 -42.10 -50.21 -3.00
N VAL A 339 -41.00 -50.93 -3.23
CA VAL A 339 -39.63 -50.47 -2.91
C VAL A 339 -39.26 -49.22 -3.70
N SER A 340 -39.62 -49.15 -4.98
CA SER A 340 -39.37 -47.97 -5.81
C SER A 340 -40.17 -46.76 -5.35
N LYS A 341 -41.43 -46.95 -4.91
CA LYS A 341 -42.25 -45.86 -4.35
C LYS A 341 -41.68 -45.35 -3.05
N GLU A 342 -41.25 -46.24 -2.15
CA GLU A 342 -40.61 -45.87 -0.89
C GLU A 342 -39.29 -45.12 -1.13
N SER A 343 -38.47 -45.59 -2.07
CA SER A 343 -37.25 -44.88 -2.46
C SER A 343 -37.54 -43.51 -3.08
N LEU A 344 -38.60 -43.37 -3.88
CA LEU A 344 -38.98 -42.07 -4.46
C LEU A 344 -39.43 -41.11 -3.37
N GLN A 345 -40.23 -41.59 -2.42
CA GLN A 345 -40.70 -40.81 -1.27
C GLN A 345 -39.52 -40.32 -0.42
N ALA A 346 -38.58 -41.20 -0.09
CA ALA A 346 -37.37 -40.82 0.64
C ALA A 346 -36.51 -39.78 -0.11
N THR A 347 -36.45 -39.87 -1.44
CA THR A 347 -35.72 -38.90 -2.27
C THR A 347 -36.44 -37.55 -2.30
N ILE A 348 -37.78 -37.54 -2.30
CA ILE A 348 -38.57 -36.30 -2.23
C ILE A 348 -38.35 -35.62 -0.88
N GLU A 349 -38.42 -36.37 0.22
CA GLU A 349 -38.16 -35.84 1.57
C GLU A 349 -36.73 -35.28 1.70
N GLU A 350 -35.72 -35.98 1.17
CA GLU A 350 -34.33 -35.49 1.15
C GLU A 350 -34.18 -34.22 0.28
N GLN A 351 -34.91 -34.14 -0.83
CA GLN A 351 -34.92 -32.96 -1.70
C GLN A 351 -35.64 -31.77 -1.05
N GLU A 352 -36.73 -32.01 -0.32
CA GLU A 352 -37.45 -30.99 0.45
C GLU A 352 -36.58 -30.46 1.58
N ALA A 353 -35.93 -31.34 2.35
CA ALA A 353 -34.98 -30.95 3.38
C ALA A 353 -33.80 -30.14 2.80
N SER A 354 -33.24 -30.58 1.68
CA SER A 354 -32.16 -29.84 1.01
C SER A 354 -32.63 -28.48 0.49
N ASN A 355 -33.88 -28.35 0.02
CA ASN A 355 -34.42 -27.07 -0.41
C ASN A 355 -34.68 -26.13 0.77
N GLU A 356 -35.13 -26.63 1.91
CA GLU A 356 -35.26 -25.83 3.14
C GLU A 356 -33.90 -25.36 3.66
N GLU A 357 -32.88 -26.23 3.67
CA GLU A 357 -31.51 -25.84 4.03
C GLU A 357 -30.94 -24.78 3.07
N LEU A 358 -31.16 -24.94 1.76
CA LEU A 358 -30.75 -23.93 0.77
C LEU A 358 -31.47 -22.60 0.99
N LYS A 359 -32.76 -22.64 1.32
CA LYS A 359 -33.53 -21.43 1.60
C LYS A 359 -33.04 -20.73 2.86
N ALA A 360 -32.81 -21.48 3.94
CA ALA A 360 -32.26 -20.97 5.18
C ALA A 360 -30.86 -20.37 4.97
N SER A 361 -30.00 -21.06 4.21
CA SER A 361 -28.67 -20.54 3.85
C SER A 361 -28.77 -19.26 3.01
N ASN A 362 -29.77 -19.14 2.14
CA ASN A 362 -29.97 -17.93 1.35
C ASN A 362 -30.47 -16.76 2.22
N GLU A 363 -31.38 -17.01 3.15
CA GLU A 363 -31.85 -16.02 4.14
C GLU A 363 -30.71 -15.55 5.05
N GLU A 364 -29.80 -16.44 5.46
CA GLU A 364 -28.61 -16.09 6.24
C GLU A 364 -27.63 -15.21 5.44
N VAL A 365 -27.44 -15.51 4.15
CA VAL A 365 -26.62 -14.68 3.25
C VAL A 365 -27.25 -13.31 3.03
N GLU A 366 -28.57 -13.25 2.84
CA GLU A 366 -29.30 -11.98 2.70
C GLU A 366 -29.17 -11.14 3.97
N SER A 367 -29.37 -11.73 5.15
CA SER A 367 -29.19 -11.06 6.44
C SER A 367 -27.75 -10.57 6.65
N SER A 368 -26.75 -11.39 6.32
CA SER A 368 -25.35 -10.97 6.39
C SER A 368 -25.04 -9.82 5.43
N ASN A 369 -25.69 -9.79 4.26
CA ASN A 369 -25.53 -8.72 3.29
C ASN A 369 -26.18 -7.42 3.78
N GLU A 370 -27.33 -7.48 4.45
CA GLU A 370 -27.97 -6.33 5.11
C GLU A 370 -27.10 -5.77 6.25
N GLU A 371 -26.48 -6.65 7.05
CA GLU A 371 -25.56 -6.23 8.11
C GLU A 371 -24.29 -5.57 7.53
N LEU A 372 -23.74 -6.12 6.44
CA LEU A 372 -22.64 -5.50 5.70
C LEU A 372 -23.02 -4.15 5.11
N GLN A 373 -24.25 -4.00 4.61
CA GLN A 373 -24.74 -2.72 4.13
C GLN A 373 -24.86 -1.71 5.27
N SER A 374 -25.45 -2.10 6.41
CA SER A 374 -25.58 -1.24 7.59
C SER A 374 -24.21 -0.80 8.13
N THR A 375 -23.25 -1.71 8.23
CA THR A 375 -21.88 -1.36 8.68
C THR A 375 -21.16 -0.44 7.70
N ASN A 376 -21.46 -0.55 6.41
CA ASN A 376 -20.93 0.35 5.40
C ASN A 376 -21.57 1.75 5.49
N GLU A 377 -22.88 1.83 5.75
CA GLU A 377 -23.58 3.10 6.02
C GLU A 377 -23.03 3.78 7.29
N GLU A 378 -22.79 3.04 8.38
CA GLU A 378 -22.15 3.55 9.60
C GLU A 378 -20.71 4.03 9.36
N LEU A 379 -19.96 3.36 8.47
CA LEU A 379 -18.61 3.79 8.12
C LEU A 379 -18.61 5.05 7.25
N GLU A 380 -19.61 5.21 6.39
CA GLU A 380 -19.80 6.41 5.58
C GLU A 380 -20.15 7.61 6.46
N THR A 381 -21.06 7.44 7.43
CA THR A 381 -21.40 8.52 8.38
C THR A 381 -20.19 8.91 9.25
N ALA A 382 -19.44 7.94 9.78
CA ALA A 382 -18.23 8.22 10.55
C ALA A 382 -17.17 8.96 9.72
N LYS A 383 -17.09 8.66 8.41
CA LYS A 383 -16.20 9.37 7.48
C LYS A 383 -16.67 10.81 7.25
N GLU A 384 -17.97 11.04 7.10
CA GLU A 384 -18.53 12.39 6.95
C GLU A 384 -18.29 13.24 8.21
N GLU A 385 -18.46 12.68 9.41
CA GLU A 385 -18.14 13.35 10.67
C GLU A 385 -16.64 13.71 10.78
N LEU A 386 -15.76 12.78 10.41
CA LEU A 386 -14.32 13.05 10.37
C LEU A 386 -13.94 14.12 9.34
N GLN A 387 -14.63 14.14 8.19
CA GLN A 387 -14.40 15.18 7.21
C GLN A 387 -14.86 16.55 7.73
N SER A 388 -16.04 16.62 8.33
CA SER A 388 -16.58 17.84 8.95
C SER A 388 -15.66 18.40 10.03
N THR A 389 -15.20 17.55 10.96
CA THR A 389 -14.27 17.98 12.03
C THR A 389 -12.93 18.47 11.48
N ASN A 390 -12.45 17.89 10.38
CA ASN A 390 -11.23 18.35 9.73
C ASN A 390 -11.44 19.71 9.04
N GLU A 391 -12.60 19.93 8.42
CA GLU A 391 -13.00 21.24 7.86
C GLU A 391 -13.08 22.31 8.98
N GLU A 392 -13.69 22.00 10.12
CA GLU A 392 -13.71 22.87 11.31
C GLU A 392 -12.29 23.18 11.83
N LEU A 393 -11.41 22.18 11.91
CA LEU A 393 -10.02 22.40 12.34
C LEU A 393 -9.25 23.29 11.36
N THR A 394 -9.46 23.12 10.05
CA THR A 394 -8.81 23.97 9.05
C THR A 394 -9.27 25.41 9.15
N THR A 395 -10.57 25.65 9.33
CA THR A 395 -11.11 27.01 9.48
C THR A 395 -10.61 27.68 10.76
N LEU A 396 -10.58 26.97 11.89
CA LEU A 396 -9.99 27.48 13.14
C LEU A 396 -8.49 27.80 13.00
N ASN A 397 -7.75 26.97 12.28
CA ASN A 397 -6.33 27.20 12.07
C ASN A 397 -6.09 28.43 11.18
N GLU A 398 -6.91 28.63 10.15
CA GLU A 398 -6.90 29.86 9.33
C GLU A 398 -7.23 31.09 10.17
N GLU A 399 -8.24 31.02 11.04
CA GLU A 399 -8.59 32.12 11.95
C GLU A 399 -7.44 32.46 12.92
N LEU A 400 -6.81 31.44 13.52
CA LEU A 400 -5.64 31.63 14.38
C LEU A 400 -4.46 32.23 13.63
N SER A 401 -4.21 31.79 12.39
CA SER A 401 -3.16 32.36 11.54
C SER A 401 -3.43 33.84 11.22
N ASN A 402 -4.69 34.18 10.92
CA ASN A 402 -5.10 35.56 10.67
C ASN A 402 -4.93 36.42 11.93
N ARG A 403 -5.36 35.94 13.10
CA ARG A 403 -5.15 36.64 14.39
C ARG A 403 -3.68 36.84 14.71
N ASN A 404 -2.82 35.86 14.41
CA ASN A 404 -1.38 36.00 14.57
C ASN A 404 -0.81 37.08 13.63
N LEU A 405 -1.28 37.13 12.39
CA LEU A 405 -0.85 38.14 11.41
C LEU A 405 -1.29 39.55 11.83
N GLU A 406 -2.53 39.72 12.30
CA GLU A 406 -3.02 40.97 12.89
C GLU A 406 -2.18 41.39 14.10
N MET A 407 -1.87 40.45 15.01
CA MET A 407 -1.00 40.71 16.16
C MET A 407 0.41 41.15 15.75
N MET A 408 0.99 40.53 14.72
CA MET A 408 2.29 40.94 14.19
C MET A 408 2.22 42.34 13.57
N GLN A 409 1.16 42.67 12.84
CA GLN A 409 0.93 44.00 12.28
C GLN A 409 0.85 45.06 13.39
N LEU A 410 -0.02 44.87 14.39
CA LEU A 410 -0.14 45.78 15.54
C LEU A 410 1.17 45.93 16.32
N THR A 411 1.92 44.83 16.47
CA THR A 411 3.22 44.85 17.12
C THR A 411 4.24 45.67 16.33
N ASN A 412 4.26 45.53 15.01
CA ASN A 412 5.12 46.31 14.12
C ASN A 412 4.74 47.79 14.12
N GLU A 413 3.45 48.12 14.07
CA GLU A 413 2.97 49.50 14.20
C GLU A 413 3.39 50.12 15.52
N LEU A 414 3.20 49.42 16.64
CA LEU A 414 3.64 49.88 17.96
C LEU A 414 5.16 50.10 18.01
N ASN A 415 5.95 49.19 17.44
CA ASN A 415 7.41 49.35 17.36
C ASN A 415 7.80 50.57 16.52
N ASN A 416 7.09 50.83 15.42
CA ASN A 416 7.33 52.00 14.58
C ASN A 416 6.98 53.31 15.30
N LEU A 417 5.88 53.34 16.07
CA LEU A 417 5.51 54.50 16.90
C LEU A 417 6.51 54.75 18.04
N LEU A 418 6.99 53.68 18.69
CA LEU A 418 8.05 53.80 19.70
C LEU A 418 9.37 54.25 19.08
N ALA A 419 9.65 53.87 17.85
CA ALA A 419 10.86 54.29 17.14
C ALA A 419 10.83 55.75 16.69
N SER A 420 9.66 56.30 16.36
CA SER A 420 9.50 57.72 15.99
C SER A 420 9.51 58.66 17.20
N THR A 421 9.29 58.14 18.41
CA THR A 421 9.31 58.92 19.64
C THR A 421 10.75 59.22 20.08
N GLN A 422 11.14 60.50 20.08
CA GLN A 422 12.48 60.96 20.45
C GLN A 422 12.71 61.07 21.96
N MET A 423 11.67 60.87 22.78
CA MET A 423 11.78 60.90 24.24
C MET A 423 12.27 59.54 24.77
N PRO A 424 13.26 59.50 25.69
CA PRO A 424 13.66 58.29 26.38
C PRO A 424 12.54 57.74 27.28
N ILE A 425 11.89 56.68 26.81
CA ILE A 425 10.86 55.92 27.54
C ILE A 425 11.33 54.48 27.75
N VAL A 426 11.19 53.98 28.99
CA VAL A 426 11.42 52.58 29.39
C VAL A 426 10.19 52.07 30.13
N MET A 427 9.67 50.92 29.71
CA MET A 427 8.55 50.25 30.36
C MET A 427 9.08 49.00 31.06
N VAL A 428 8.77 48.85 32.34
CA VAL A 428 9.10 47.67 33.14
C VAL A 428 7.84 46.98 33.65
N ASP A 429 7.91 45.68 33.90
CA ASP A 429 6.84 44.89 34.52
C ASP A 429 6.88 44.95 36.06
N ASN A 430 6.00 44.19 36.73
CA ASN A 430 5.96 44.10 38.20
C ASN A 430 7.23 43.48 38.82
N ALA A 431 8.00 42.69 38.06
CA ALA A 431 9.27 42.13 38.48
C ALA A 431 10.46 43.06 38.16
N LEU A 432 10.18 44.30 37.73
CA LEU A 432 11.17 45.29 37.30
C LEU A 432 12.01 44.82 36.10
N THR A 433 11.47 43.93 35.26
CA THR A 433 12.10 43.53 34.01
C THR A 433 11.69 44.45 32.87
N VAL A 434 12.61 44.75 31.96
CA VAL A 434 12.37 45.66 30.83
C VAL A 434 11.43 45.01 29.84
N ARG A 435 10.21 45.53 29.70
CA ARG A 435 9.19 45.04 28.77
C ARG A 435 9.34 45.66 27.38
N ARG A 436 9.59 46.96 27.31
CA ARG A 436 9.84 47.71 26.06
C ARG A 436 10.68 48.95 26.35
N ALA A 437 11.44 49.40 25.37
CA ALA A 437 12.18 50.65 25.43
C ALA A 437 12.17 51.35 24.06
N THR A 438 12.14 52.68 24.09
CA THR A 438 12.31 53.52 22.88
C THR A 438 13.78 53.54 22.45
N PRO A 439 14.11 53.79 21.17
CA PRO A 439 15.49 53.95 20.74
C PRO A 439 16.22 55.09 21.45
N ALA A 440 15.52 56.18 21.79
CA ALA A 440 16.07 57.29 22.57
C ALA A 440 16.54 56.87 23.99
N ALA A 441 15.93 55.83 24.56
CA ALA A 441 16.35 55.26 25.85
C ALA A 441 17.72 54.56 25.78
N ARG A 442 18.23 54.21 24.58
CA ARG A 442 19.60 53.69 24.41
C ARG A 442 20.65 54.67 24.92
N GLY A 443 20.50 55.95 24.61
CA GLY A 443 21.47 56.98 25.02
C GLY A 443 21.40 57.33 26.51
N ALA A 444 20.17 57.42 27.06
CA ALA A 444 19.96 57.85 28.44
C ALA A 444 20.13 56.71 29.46
N PHE A 445 19.57 55.53 29.16
CA PHE A 445 19.52 54.39 30.09
C PHE A 445 20.44 53.23 29.68
N ASN A 446 21.19 53.36 28.58
CA ASN A 446 22.08 52.31 28.07
C ASN A 446 21.38 50.95 27.82
N ILE A 447 20.12 50.99 27.36
CA ILE A 447 19.30 49.80 27.12
C ILE A 447 19.40 49.41 25.65
N LEU A 448 19.91 48.23 25.33
CA LEU A 448 19.89 47.70 23.96
C LEU A 448 18.57 46.95 23.68
N PRO A 449 18.18 46.76 22.40
CA PRO A 449 17.00 45.96 22.04
C PRO A 449 17.06 44.50 22.53
N THR A 450 18.26 43.98 22.74
CA THR A 450 18.52 42.63 23.28
C THR A 450 18.33 42.53 24.79
N ASP A 451 18.20 43.65 25.50
CA ASP A 451 18.01 43.69 26.95
C ASP A 451 16.53 43.68 27.36
N VAL A 452 15.61 43.62 26.39
CA VAL A 452 14.19 43.36 26.65
C VAL A 452 14.05 41.96 27.28
N GLY A 453 13.40 41.90 28.45
CA GLY A 453 13.26 40.70 29.28
C GLY A 453 14.32 40.56 30.38
N ARG A 454 15.27 41.50 30.50
CA ARG A 454 16.25 41.52 31.60
C ARG A 454 15.79 42.39 32.77
N PRO A 455 16.17 42.06 34.02
CA PRO A 455 15.96 42.93 35.16
C PRO A 455 16.63 44.29 34.97
N LEU A 456 15.93 45.37 35.33
CA LEU A 456 16.46 46.73 35.23
C LEU A 456 17.71 46.94 36.11
N SER A 457 17.86 46.14 37.18
CA SER A 457 18.97 46.16 38.12
C SER A 457 20.32 45.74 37.53
N GLU A 458 20.30 44.91 36.47
CA GLU A 458 21.52 44.43 35.80
C GLU A 458 22.04 45.43 34.76
N LEU A 459 21.24 46.45 34.43
CA LEU A 459 21.59 47.49 33.49
C LEU A 459 22.37 48.60 34.22
N ARG A 460 23.46 49.07 33.61
CA ARG A 460 24.24 50.22 34.09
C ARG A 460 23.80 51.47 33.34
N PRO A 461 22.81 52.24 33.85
CA PRO A 461 22.36 53.46 33.19
C PRO A 461 23.49 54.51 33.17
N ASN A 462 23.47 55.38 32.16
CA ASN A 462 24.47 56.43 32.03
C ASN A 462 24.25 57.56 33.05
N ILE A 463 22.97 57.81 33.38
CA ILE A 463 22.52 58.75 34.40
C ILE A 463 22.46 58.04 35.74
N ASP A 464 23.19 58.55 36.74
CA ASP A 464 23.18 58.01 38.09
C ASP A 464 21.85 58.37 38.77
N VAL A 465 21.01 57.36 39.00
CA VAL A 465 19.73 57.51 39.71
C VAL A 465 19.80 56.74 41.02
N PRO A 466 20.12 57.41 42.14
CA PRO A 466 20.11 56.78 43.45
C PRO A 466 18.72 56.24 43.76
N ASP A 467 18.64 54.99 44.21
CA ASP A 467 17.42 54.31 44.66
C ASP A 467 16.33 54.10 43.58
N MET A 468 16.70 53.98 42.30
CA MET A 468 15.75 53.76 41.19
C MET A 468 14.77 52.61 41.44
N GLU A 469 15.25 51.47 41.95
CA GLU A 469 14.39 50.32 42.27
C GLU A 469 13.36 50.63 43.35
N LYS A 470 13.77 51.38 44.39
CA LYS A 470 12.87 51.75 45.48
C LYS A 470 11.78 52.68 44.97
N ILE A 471 12.14 53.64 44.12
CA ILE A 471 11.18 54.55 43.46
C ILE A 471 10.18 53.75 42.62
N LEU A 472 10.65 52.74 41.87
CA LEU A 472 9.76 51.92 41.04
C LEU A 472 8.80 51.07 41.88
N ARG A 473 9.30 50.42 42.94
CA ARG A 473 8.47 49.66 43.87
C ARG A 473 7.44 50.56 44.54
N ASP A 474 7.86 51.72 45.04
CA ASP A 474 6.97 52.69 45.66
C ASP A 474 5.88 53.16 44.68
N VAL A 475 6.20 53.39 43.40
CA VAL A 475 5.21 53.80 42.38
C VAL A 475 4.22 52.67 42.04
N ILE A 476 4.70 51.43 41.97
CA ILE A 476 3.87 50.25 41.73
C ILE A 476 2.93 49.99 42.92
N GLU A 477 3.39 50.16 44.16
CA GLU A 477 2.61 49.94 45.37
C GLU A 477 1.65 51.10 45.70
N THR A 478 2.10 52.37 45.56
CA THR A 478 1.31 53.55 45.95
C THR A 478 0.43 54.11 44.84
N LEU A 479 0.57 53.64 43.59
CA LEU A 479 -0.09 54.18 42.39
C LEU A 479 0.18 55.68 42.12
N GLY A 480 1.10 56.30 42.86
CA GLY A 480 1.45 57.70 42.74
C GLY A 480 2.49 57.93 41.65
N THR A 481 2.33 59.00 40.86
CA THR A 481 3.41 59.44 39.96
C THR A 481 4.53 60.07 40.78
N ARG A 482 5.78 59.72 40.50
CA ARG A 482 6.97 60.33 41.11
C ARG A 482 7.76 61.11 40.07
N GLU A 483 8.22 62.30 40.45
CA GLU A 483 9.08 63.15 39.63
C GLU A 483 10.34 63.50 40.42
N ARG A 484 11.51 63.37 39.79
CA ARG A 484 12.81 63.68 40.40
C ARG A 484 13.70 64.39 39.40
N ARG A 485 14.34 65.48 39.83
CA ARG A 485 15.35 66.17 39.03
C ARG A 485 16.69 65.47 39.22
N LEU A 486 17.36 65.21 38.11
CA LEU A 486 18.66 64.55 38.04
C LEU A 486 19.63 65.44 37.28
N THR A 487 20.91 65.25 37.53
CA THR A 487 21.98 65.94 36.82
C THR A 487 22.92 64.87 36.28
N ASP A 488 23.18 64.91 34.97
CA ASP A 488 24.10 63.97 34.34
C ASP A 488 25.56 64.37 34.63
N LYS A 489 26.51 63.47 34.35
CA LYS A 489 27.96 63.67 34.54
C LYS A 489 28.52 64.85 33.75
N GLU A 490 27.83 65.27 32.68
CA GLU A 490 28.14 66.46 31.88
C GLU A 490 27.49 67.75 32.41
N GLY A 491 26.80 67.72 33.56
CA GLY A 491 26.18 68.89 34.19
C GLY A 491 24.78 69.28 33.68
N ARG A 492 24.19 68.48 32.76
CA ARG A 492 22.85 68.72 32.21
C ARG A 492 21.74 68.30 33.17
N GLN A 493 20.64 69.05 33.26
CA GLN A 493 19.50 68.76 34.14
C GLN A 493 18.36 68.03 33.42
N TYR A 494 17.98 66.88 33.98
CA TYR A 494 16.89 66.05 33.49
C TYR A 494 15.76 65.91 34.54
N SER A 495 14.51 65.83 34.09
CA SER A 495 13.35 65.42 34.90
C SER A 495 13.06 63.95 34.64
N LEU A 496 13.26 63.11 35.65
CA LEU A 496 12.81 61.72 35.64
C LEU A 496 11.37 61.66 36.15
N ARG A 497 10.46 61.13 35.33
CA ARG A 497 9.06 60.89 35.70
C ARG A 497 8.75 59.40 35.62
N VAL A 498 8.25 58.86 36.72
CA VAL A 498 7.86 57.45 36.85
C VAL A 498 6.36 57.38 37.09
N ARG A 499 5.64 56.67 36.23
CA ARG A 499 4.18 56.49 36.28
C ARG A 499 3.82 55.00 36.35
N PRO A 500 2.77 54.60 37.07
CA PRO A 500 2.32 53.20 37.04
C PRO A 500 1.73 52.87 35.66
N TYR A 501 2.05 51.68 35.14
CA TYR A 501 1.44 51.13 33.95
C TYR A 501 0.24 50.26 34.35
N ARG A 502 -0.92 50.50 33.73
CA ARG A 502 -2.14 49.74 33.99
C ARG A 502 -2.59 49.03 32.73
N THR A 503 -3.00 47.77 32.89
CA THR A 503 -3.65 47.02 31.82
C THR A 503 -5.09 47.48 31.63
N THR A 504 -5.73 47.02 30.55
CA THR A 504 -7.15 47.25 30.25
C THR A 504 -8.09 46.82 31.38
N ASP A 505 -7.68 45.82 32.17
CA ASP A 505 -8.42 45.32 33.33
C ASP A 505 -8.15 46.12 34.62
N ASN A 506 -7.51 47.29 34.49
CA ASN A 506 -7.14 48.20 35.57
C ASN A 506 -6.22 47.57 36.64
N LYS A 507 -5.53 46.48 36.29
CA LYS A 507 -4.47 45.88 37.12
C LYS A 507 -3.14 46.59 36.85
N ILE A 508 -2.35 46.78 37.91
CA ILE A 508 -1.01 47.35 37.80
C ILE A 508 -0.09 46.28 37.23
N ASP A 509 0.54 46.59 36.10
CA ASP A 509 1.40 45.68 35.34
C ASP A 509 2.75 46.34 35.05
N GLY A 510 3.26 47.03 36.07
CA GLY A 510 4.58 47.63 36.13
C GLY A 510 4.56 49.17 36.10
N ALA A 511 5.63 49.75 35.56
CA ALA A 511 5.85 51.19 35.56
C ALA A 511 6.48 51.68 34.25
N VAL A 512 6.16 52.93 33.89
CA VAL A 512 6.74 53.65 32.76
C VAL A 512 7.66 54.75 33.30
N ILE A 513 8.93 54.67 32.90
CA ILE A 513 9.97 55.63 33.21
C ILE A 513 10.16 56.52 31.99
N THR A 514 10.15 57.83 32.20
CA THR A 514 10.37 58.83 31.16
C THR A 514 11.40 59.84 31.63
N LEU A 515 12.28 60.25 30.73
CA LEU A 515 13.28 61.28 30.99
C LEU A 515 13.05 62.48 30.07
N VAL A 516 13.00 63.68 30.63
CA VAL A 516 12.81 64.93 29.90
C VAL A 516 13.97 65.87 30.20
N ASP A 517 14.60 66.43 29.17
CA ASP A 517 15.62 67.47 29.33
C ASP A 517 14.97 68.80 29.76
N ILE A 518 15.41 69.39 30.88
CA ILE A 518 14.84 70.63 31.42
C ILE A 518 15.74 71.84 31.13
N ASP A 519 16.95 71.65 30.60
CA ASP A 519 17.86 72.79 30.35
C ASP A 519 17.32 73.69 29.23
N GLY A 520 16.69 73.12 28.20
CA GLY A 520 16.06 73.87 27.11
C GLY A 520 14.77 74.62 27.48
N GLU A 521 14.04 74.19 28.52
CA GLU A 521 12.82 74.89 28.97
C GLU A 521 13.14 76.22 29.66
N LYS A 522 14.28 76.32 30.36
CA LYS A 522 14.69 77.57 31.02
C LYS A 522 15.11 78.65 30.02
N GLU A 523 15.78 78.29 28.93
CA GLU A 523 16.10 79.25 27.86
C GLU A 523 14.84 79.72 27.14
N ALA A 524 13.89 78.83 26.83
CA ALA A 524 12.63 79.19 26.17
C ALA A 524 11.70 80.06 27.05
N ASP A 525 11.66 79.81 28.36
CA ASP A 525 10.88 80.64 29.30
C ASP A 525 11.59 81.96 29.67
N ALA A 526 12.92 81.99 29.68
CA ALA A 526 13.69 83.22 29.82
C ALA A 526 13.51 84.14 28.60
N ASP A 527 13.50 83.59 27.38
CA ASP A 527 13.32 84.36 26.15
C ASP A 527 11.87 84.87 25.98
N LYS A 528 10.87 84.10 26.46
CA LYS A 528 9.48 84.57 26.57
C LYS A 528 9.27 85.66 27.63
N ARG A 529 10.02 85.63 28.75
CA ARG A 529 9.99 86.71 29.76
C ARG A 529 10.67 87.98 29.25
N ASN A 530 11.81 87.87 28.58
CA ASN A 530 12.48 89.02 27.95
C ASN A 530 11.63 89.68 26.84
N ARG A 531 10.86 88.91 26.07
CA ARG A 531 9.92 89.47 25.08
C ARG A 531 8.70 90.17 25.71
N LYS A 532 8.25 89.76 26.90
CA LYS A 532 7.15 90.44 27.62
C LYS A 532 7.61 91.75 28.27
N ASP A 533 8.83 91.81 28.81
CA ASP A 533 9.36 93.04 29.42
C ASP A 533 9.78 94.09 28.37
N GLY A 534 10.13 93.68 27.15
CA GLY A 534 10.38 94.59 26.02
C GLY A 534 9.12 95.24 25.42
N SER A 535 7.94 94.68 25.66
CA SER A 535 6.65 95.18 25.12
C SER A 535 5.93 96.18 26.04
N SER A 536 6.41 96.41 27.27
CA SER A 536 5.87 97.45 28.18
C SER A 536 6.68 98.76 28.17
N ARG A 537 7.70 98.87 27.32
CA ARG A 537 8.46 100.11 27.06
C ARG A 537 8.62 100.35 25.57
N LYS A 538 7.51 100.61 24.87
CA LYS A 538 7.47 101.47 23.68
C LYS A 538 6.05 101.86 23.32
#